data_AF-W0AK51-F1
#
_entry.id   AF-W0AK51-F1
#
_cell.length_a   1.000
_cell.length_b   1.000
_cell.length_c   1.000
_cell.angle_alpha   90.00
_cell.angle_beta   90.00
_cell.angle_gamma   90.00
#
_symmetry.space_group_name_H-M   'P 1'
#
loop_
_entity.id
_entity.type
_entity.pdbx_description
1 polymer ?
#
loop_
_entity_poly.entity_id
_entity_poly.type
_entity_poly.pdbx_seq_one_letter_code
_entity_poly.pdbx_strand_id
1 'polypeptide(L)'
;MSNGPVAAEQLRLLIERIERLEAEKKAIADDIRGVYAEAKSNGFDTKTMRGIVKLRSIDEAERREQEALLDTYKAALGMLDGTPLGHWALQRLSKAEPKPAEGEASPSAGPADGTAEPAAEESPPEPEASPEQARAMGAAAAREGKPVTANPFPARDTRRAAWDEAWCRELGTDGMDIPDALKPTPKPKKGAPGGGEGGNG
;
A
#
# COMPACT_ATOMS: atom_id res chain seq x y z
N MET A 1 37.00 -6.13 49.72
CA MET A 1 35.80 -5.97 50.57
C MET A 1 34.64 -6.64 49.85
N SER A 2 34.05 -7.66 50.47
CA SER A 2 33.06 -8.53 49.84
C SER A 2 31.74 -7.78 49.66
N ASN A 3 31.43 -7.38 48.42
CA ASN A 3 30.24 -6.59 48.05
C ASN A 3 28.90 -7.37 48.16
N GLY A 4 28.91 -8.59 48.69
CA GLY A 4 27.77 -9.52 48.70
C GLY A 4 26.54 -9.10 49.51
N PRO A 5 26.67 -8.58 50.76
CA PRO A 5 25.51 -8.21 51.57
C PRO A 5 24.83 -6.93 51.06
N VAL A 6 25.60 -5.93 50.64
CA VAL A 6 25.09 -4.66 50.08
C VAL A 6 24.40 -4.89 48.73
N ALA A 7 24.95 -5.77 47.89
CA ALA A 7 24.33 -6.12 46.61
C ALA A 7 23.00 -6.89 46.81
N ALA A 8 22.91 -7.76 47.82
CA ALA A 8 21.67 -8.50 48.12
C ALA A 8 20.56 -7.58 48.64
N GLU A 9 20.89 -6.58 49.45
CA GLU A 9 19.93 -5.59 49.95
C GLU A 9 19.40 -4.68 48.83
N GLN A 10 20.29 -4.20 47.95
CA GLN A 10 19.89 -3.44 46.76
C GLN A 10 18.95 -4.25 45.84
N LEU A 11 19.24 -5.53 45.64
CA LEU A 11 18.39 -6.41 44.83
C LEU A 11 17.00 -6.58 45.46
N ARG A 12 16.91 -6.77 46.78
CA ARG A 12 15.62 -6.86 47.49
C ARG A 12 14.78 -5.59 47.34
N LEU A 13 15.38 -4.41 47.53
CA LEU A 13 14.69 -3.13 47.36
C LEU A 13 14.17 -2.92 45.93
N LEU A 14 14.94 -3.35 44.92
CA LEU A 14 14.49 -3.30 43.51
C LEU A 14 13.31 -4.24 43.27
N ILE A 15 13.35 -5.46 43.81
CA ILE A 15 12.27 -6.45 43.67
C ILE A 15 11.00 -5.93 44.34
N GLU A 16 11.06 -5.48 45.59
CA GLU A 16 9.90 -4.94 46.32
C GLU A 16 9.27 -3.76 45.58
N ARG A 17 10.10 -2.88 44.98
CA ARG A 17 9.62 -1.76 44.17
C ARG A 17 8.91 -2.25 42.91
N ILE A 18 9.43 -3.27 42.23
CA ILE A 18 8.82 -3.84 41.02
C ILE A 18 7.49 -4.52 41.38
N GLU A 19 7.45 -5.30 42.46
CA GLU A 19 6.22 -5.98 42.91
C GLU A 19 5.10 -4.98 43.24
N ARG A 20 5.44 -3.86 43.88
CA ARG A 20 4.48 -2.77 44.11
C ARG A 20 3.97 -2.19 42.79
N LEU A 21 4.85 -1.90 41.84
CA LEU A 21 4.47 -1.35 40.52
C LEU A 21 3.62 -2.33 39.69
N GLU A 22 3.90 -3.63 39.76
CA GLU A 22 3.08 -4.66 39.09
C GLU A 22 1.69 -4.79 39.74
N ALA A 23 1.61 -4.68 41.08
CA ALA A 23 0.31 -4.63 41.77
C ALA A 23 -0.50 -3.38 41.37
N GLU A 24 0.14 -2.20 41.31
CA GLU A 24 -0.49 -0.95 40.84
C GLU A 24 -0.97 -1.07 39.39
N LYS A 25 -0.13 -1.61 38.50
CA LYS A 25 -0.49 -1.85 37.10
C LYS A 25 -1.68 -2.81 36.95
N LYS A 26 -1.74 -3.85 37.79
CA LYS A 26 -2.87 -4.79 37.80
C LYS A 26 -4.16 -4.08 38.23
N ALA A 27 -4.11 -3.28 39.31
CA ALA A 27 -5.26 -2.50 39.77
C ALA A 27 -5.77 -1.56 38.67
N ILE A 28 -4.87 -0.80 38.02
CA ILE A 28 -5.23 0.08 36.89
C ILE A 28 -5.84 -0.72 35.72
N ALA A 29 -5.29 -1.89 35.41
CA ALA A 29 -5.82 -2.74 34.35
C ALA A 29 -7.23 -3.27 34.68
N ASP A 30 -7.50 -3.58 35.94
CA ASP A 30 -8.83 -3.98 36.42
C ASP A 30 -9.83 -2.81 36.35
N ASP A 31 -9.42 -1.60 36.74
CA ASP A 31 -10.23 -0.39 36.61
C ASP A 31 -10.60 -0.12 35.14
N ILE A 32 -9.62 -0.22 34.23
CA ILE A 32 -9.85 -0.07 32.78
C ILE A 32 -10.87 -1.11 32.29
N ARG A 33 -10.78 -2.36 32.76
CA ARG A 33 -11.77 -3.40 32.42
C ARG A 33 -13.16 -3.04 32.94
N GLY A 34 -13.25 -2.49 34.15
CA GLY A 34 -14.49 -1.99 34.75
C GLY A 34 -15.17 -0.95 33.86
N VAL A 35 -14.42 0.05 33.39
CA VAL A 35 -14.95 1.10 32.49
C VAL A 35 -15.45 0.52 31.17
N TYR A 36 -14.72 -0.43 30.58
CA TYR A 36 -15.20 -1.10 29.36
C TYR A 36 -16.45 -1.97 29.62
N ALA A 37 -16.58 -2.59 30.79
CA ALA A 37 -17.75 -3.37 31.15
C ALA A 37 -18.99 -2.48 31.38
N GLU A 38 -18.81 -1.32 32.01
CA GLU A 38 -19.84 -0.29 32.13
C GLU A 38 -20.28 0.21 30.75
N ALA A 39 -19.32 0.57 29.88
CA ALA A 39 -19.62 1.00 28.51
C ALA A 39 -20.40 -0.07 27.73
N LYS A 40 -20.06 -1.35 27.89
CA LYS A 40 -20.80 -2.46 27.28
C LYS A 40 -22.23 -2.56 27.80
N SER A 41 -22.43 -2.36 29.11
CA SER A 41 -23.75 -2.38 29.74
C SER A 41 -24.62 -1.21 29.27
N ASN A 42 -23.99 -0.07 28.97
CA ASN A 42 -24.62 1.11 28.37
C ASN A 42 -24.87 0.98 26.85
N GLY A 43 -24.50 -0.14 26.23
CA GLY A 43 -24.74 -0.41 24.81
C GLY A 43 -23.65 0.05 23.84
N PHE A 44 -22.48 0.48 24.33
CA PHE A 44 -21.34 0.83 23.46
C PHE A 44 -20.56 -0.40 23.01
N ASP A 45 -20.03 -0.37 21.77
CA ASP A 45 -19.09 -1.39 21.30
C ASP A 45 -17.67 -1.15 21.84
N THR A 46 -17.28 -1.98 22.81
CA THR A 46 -15.94 -1.95 23.41
C THR A 46 -14.80 -2.19 22.41
N LYS A 47 -15.04 -2.92 21.30
CA LYS A 47 -14.00 -3.18 20.30
C LYS A 47 -13.65 -1.91 19.53
N THR A 48 -14.67 -1.19 19.07
CA THR A 48 -14.52 0.10 18.40
C THR A 48 -13.90 1.14 19.35
N MET A 49 -14.33 1.19 20.61
CA MET A 49 -13.72 2.09 21.61
C MET A 49 -12.23 1.87 21.80
N ARG A 50 -11.77 0.60 21.90
CA ARG A 50 -10.33 0.29 21.97
C ARG A 50 -9.57 0.76 20.74
N GLY A 51 -10.19 0.63 19.56
CA GLY A 51 -9.65 1.17 18.31
C GLY A 51 -9.47 2.69 18.38
N ILE A 52 -10.48 3.42 18.86
CA ILE A 52 -10.43 4.88 19.02
C ILE A 52 -9.35 5.29 20.03
N VAL A 53 -9.24 4.62 21.17
CA VAL A 53 -8.20 4.94 22.18
C VAL A 53 -6.80 4.77 21.57
N LYS A 54 -6.59 3.71 20.78
CA LYS A 54 -5.32 3.51 20.06
C LYS A 54 -5.08 4.62 19.03
N LEU A 55 -6.07 4.98 18.22
CA LEU A 55 -5.95 6.07 17.25
C LEU A 55 -5.65 7.41 17.92
N ARG A 56 -6.21 7.66 19.10
CA ARG A 56 -5.96 8.87 19.90
C ARG A 56 -4.60 8.90 20.60
N SER A 57 -3.93 7.75 20.70
CA SER A 57 -2.56 7.68 21.24
C SER A 57 -1.49 8.02 20.20
N ILE A 58 -1.85 8.00 18.92
CA ILE A 58 -0.96 8.37 17.81
C ILE A 58 -1.01 9.89 17.63
N ASP A 59 0.09 10.49 17.19
CA ASP A 59 0.16 11.93 16.90
C ASP A 59 -0.87 12.34 15.83
N GLU A 60 -1.36 13.57 15.92
CA GLU A 60 -2.38 14.09 15.02
C GLU A 60 -1.92 14.14 13.56
N ALA A 61 -0.66 14.51 13.31
CA ALA A 61 -0.12 14.58 11.95
C ALA A 61 0.04 13.18 11.35
N GLU A 62 0.62 12.26 12.14
CA GLU A 62 0.79 10.86 11.72
C GLU A 62 -0.56 10.18 11.48
N ARG A 63 -1.57 10.44 12.32
CA ARG A 63 -2.93 9.91 12.11
C ARG A 63 -3.53 10.39 10.79
N ARG A 64 -3.40 11.68 10.47
CA ARG A 64 -3.91 12.26 9.21
C ARG A 64 -3.22 11.68 7.98
N GLU A 65 -1.91 11.49 8.04
CA GLU A 65 -1.14 10.88 6.96
C GLU A 65 -1.58 9.42 6.74
N GLN A 66 -1.70 8.63 7.81
CA GLN A 66 -2.18 7.25 7.75
C GLN A 66 -3.61 7.15 7.21
N GLU A 67 -4.51 8.05 7.64
CA GLU A 67 -5.89 8.14 7.14
C GLU A 67 -5.92 8.48 5.64
N ALA A 68 -5.14 9.45 5.19
CA ALA A 68 -5.06 9.84 3.78
C ALA A 68 -4.55 8.71 2.87
N LEU A 69 -3.52 7.98 3.32
CA LEU A 69 -3.01 6.80 2.61
C LEU A 69 -4.03 5.67 2.58
N LEU A 70 -4.68 5.38 3.71
CA LEU A 70 -5.74 4.37 3.79
C LEU A 70 -6.88 4.69 2.82
N ASP A 71 -7.32 5.94 2.75
CA ASP A 71 -8.42 6.34 1.87
C ASP A 71 -8.03 6.28 0.40
N THR A 72 -6.78 6.63 0.06
CA THR A 72 -6.24 6.44 -1.30
C THR A 72 -6.26 4.97 -1.71
N TYR A 73 -5.84 4.07 -0.83
CA TYR A 73 -5.86 2.63 -1.11
C TYR A 73 -7.27 2.04 -1.14
N LYS A 74 -8.17 2.45 -0.24
CA LYS A 74 -9.59 2.05 -0.31
C LYS A 74 -10.23 2.49 -1.63
N ALA A 75 -9.91 3.69 -2.11
CA ALA A 75 -10.39 4.17 -3.40
C ALA A 75 -9.86 3.31 -4.56
N ALA A 76 -8.57 2.98 -4.56
CA ALA A 76 -7.97 2.12 -5.58
C ALA A 76 -8.56 0.69 -5.59
N LEU A 77 -8.93 0.17 -4.41
CA LEU A 77 -9.57 -1.14 -4.25
C LEU A 77 -11.10 -1.10 -4.42
N GLY A 78 -11.68 0.06 -4.69
CA GLY A 78 -13.13 0.22 -4.86
C GLY A 78 -13.94 -0.01 -3.58
N MET A 79 -13.32 0.12 -2.39
CA MET A 79 -13.96 -0.10 -1.07
C MET A 79 -14.59 1.17 -0.46
N LEU A 80 -14.75 2.24 -1.26
CA LEU A 80 -15.24 3.54 -0.81
C LEU A 80 -16.78 3.62 -0.73
N ASP A 81 -17.46 2.64 -1.29
CA ASP A 81 -18.90 2.52 -1.53
C ASP A 81 -19.72 2.07 -0.30
N GLY A 82 -19.08 1.64 0.78
CA GLY A 82 -19.76 1.21 2.02
C GLY A 82 -19.92 2.27 3.11
N THR A 83 -19.34 3.47 2.94
CA THR A 83 -19.40 4.52 3.97
C THR A 83 -20.11 5.78 3.46
N PRO A 84 -20.95 6.45 4.28
CA PRO A 84 -21.63 7.68 3.87
C PRO A 84 -20.65 8.72 3.34
N LEU A 85 -19.47 8.84 3.96
CA LEU A 85 -18.44 9.81 3.58
C LEU A 85 -17.80 9.49 2.21
N GLY A 86 -17.55 8.22 1.91
CA GLY A 86 -17.01 7.79 0.62
C GLY A 86 -17.99 8.01 -0.54
N HIS A 87 -19.29 7.81 -0.29
CA HIS A 87 -20.35 8.11 -1.27
C HIS A 87 -20.40 9.60 -1.62
N TRP A 88 -20.32 10.50 -0.63
CA TRP A 88 -20.30 11.94 -0.85
C TRP A 88 -19.01 12.42 -1.55
N ALA A 89 -17.86 11.82 -1.24
CA ALA A 89 -16.59 12.14 -1.91
C ALA A 89 -16.62 11.77 -3.40
N LEU A 90 -17.08 10.56 -3.73
CA LEU A 90 -17.28 10.12 -5.12
C LEU A 90 -18.30 10.99 -5.85
N GLN A 91 -19.41 11.35 -5.19
CA GLN A 91 -20.43 12.20 -5.79
C GLN A 91 -19.88 13.57 -6.16
N ARG A 92 -18.99 14.16 -5.34
CA ARG A 92 -18.35 15.44 -5.64
C ARG A 92 -17.37 15.36 -6.81
N LEU A 93 -16.60 14.28 -6.93
CA LEU A 93 -15.76 14.06 -8.13
C LEU A 93 -16.60 13.81 -9.38
N SER A 94 -17.72 13.10 -9.27
CA SER A 94 -18.62 12.83 -10.41
C SER A 94 -19.47 14.03 -10.84
N LYS A 95 -19.73 14.98 -9.93
CA LYS A 95 -20.55 16.18 -10.16
C LYS A 95 -19.72 17.41 -10.55
N ALA A 96 -18.39 17.32 -10.51
CA ALA A 96 -17.50 18.33 -11.06
C ALA A 96 -17.43 18.17 -12.58
N GLU A 97 -18.36 18.85 -13.26
CA GLU A 97 -18.25 19.59 -14.55
C GLU A 97 -19.70 19.97 -14.94
N PRO A 98 -20.06 21.27 -14.88
CA PRO A 98 -19.82 22.10 -16.06
C PRO A 98 -18.98 23.34 -15.76
N LYS A 99 -18.08 23.62 -16.70
CA LYS A 99 -17.31 24.86 -16.86
C LYS A 99 -18.17 26.10 -16.54
N PRO A 100 -17.79 26.99 -15.61
CA PRO A 100 -18.54 28.21 -15.41
C PRO A 100 -18.26 29.16 -16.56
N ALA A 101 -19.34 29.56 -17.24
CA ALA A 101 -19.37 30.73 -18.11
C ALA A 101 -19.03 31.99 -17.31
N GLU A 102 -18.38 32.90 -18.01
CA GLU A 102 -17.80 34.15 -17.56
C GLU A 102 -18.80 35.08 -16.85
N GLY A 103 -18.32 35.82 -15.84
CA GLY A 103 -18.95 37.04 -15.34
C GLY A 103 -19.13 37.11 -13.83
N GLU A 104 -18.23 37.82 -13.15
CA GLU A 104 -18.49 38.88 -12.14
C GLU A 104 -17.29 39.07 -11.17
N ALA A 105 -16.78 40.32 -11.13
CA ALA A 105 -15.62 40.81 -10.35
C ALA A 105 -15.94 40.94 -8.84
N SER A 106 -15.05 41.04 -7.84
CA SER A 106 -13.77 41.79 -7.63
C SER A 106 -13.36 41.59 -6.12
N PRO A 107 -12.30 42.18 -5.50
CA PRO A 107 -10.92 42.59 -5.92
C PRO A 107 -9.78 42.13 -4.94
N SER A 108 -8.54 42.58 -5.24
CA SER A 108 -7.36 42.80 -4.34
C SER A 108 -6.36 41.62 -4.22
N ALA A 109 -5.03 41.71 -4.43
CA ALA A 109 -4.07 42.77 -4.75
C ALA A 109 -2.78 42.10 -5.33
N GLY A 110 -2.05 42.77 -6.24
CA GLY A 110 -0.80 42.28 -6.87
C GLY A 110 0.48 42.50 -6.04
N PRO A 111 1.72 42.53 -6.61
CA PRO A 111 2.05 42.59 -8.04
C PRO A 111 3.27 41.73 -8.54
N ALA A 112 3.40 41.70 -9.88
CA ALA A 112 4.61 41.68 -10.72
C ALA A 112 5.67 40.55 -10.57
N ASP A 113 5.89 39.78 -11.64
CA ASP A 113 7.08 39.97 -12.49
C ASP A 113 6.86 39.29 -13.86
N GLY A 114 7.45 39.89 -14.89
CA GLY A 114 7.27 39.50 -16.29
C GLY A 114 8.27 38.45 -16.75
N THR A 115 7.80 37.51 -17.55
CA THR A 115 8.65 36.91 -18.59
C THR A 115 7.76 36.63 -19.81
N ALA A 116 7.94 37.45 -20.84
CA ALA A 116 7.57 37.14 -22.22
C ALA A 116 8.59 36.11 -22.72
N GLU A 117 8.20 34.94 -23.23
CA GLU A 117 7.90 34.59 -24.63
C GLU A 117 8.03 33.03 -24.73
N PRO A 118 7.65 32.35 -25.83
CA PRO A 118 6.77 32.75 -26.92
C PRO A 118 5.66 31.70 -27.23
N ALA A 119 4.85 32.09 -28.20
CA ALA A 119 3.86 31.32 -28.96
C ALA A 119 4.10 29.80 -29.04
N ALA A 120 3.03 29.06 -28.77
CA ALA A 120 2.89 27.66 -29.12
C ALA A 120 3.04 27.50 -30.65
N GLU A 121 4.20 26.97 -31.06
CA GLU A 121 4.42 26.40 -32.37
C GLU A 121 3.47 25.22 -32.58
N GLU A 122 2.71 25.32 -33.67
CA GLU A 122 1.85 24.29 -34.23
C GLU A 122 2.73 23.08 -34.59
N SER A 123 2.65 22.01 -33.79
CA SER A 123 3.42 20.80 -34.02
C SER A 123 2.92 20.06 -35.28
N PRO A 124 3.82 19.62 -36.20
CA PRO A 124 3.44 18.90 -37.42
C PRO A 124 2.75 17.56 -37.13
N PRO A 125 1.93 17.01 -38.04
CA PRO A 125 1.26 15.73 -37.82
C PRO A 125 2.26 14.58 -37.82
N GLU A 126 2.55 14.02 -36.64
CA GLU A 126 3.33 12.79 -36.53
C GLU A 126 2.48 11.58 -37.00
N PRO A 127 3.07 10.62 -37.75
CA PRO A 127 2.33 9.50 -38.29
C PRO A 127 1.85 8.58 -37.15
N GLU A 128 0.54 8.48 -36.97
CA GLU A 128 -0.09 7.62 -35.98
C GLU A 128 0.36 6.17 -36.18
N ALA A 129 1.26 5.69 -35.31
CA ALA A 129 1.71 4.32 -35.36
C ALA A 129 0.50 3.38 -35.17
N SER A 130 0.08 2.72 -36.24
CA SER A 130 -1.02 1.75 -36.26
C SER A 130 -0.73 0.58 -35.30
N PRO A 131 -1.76 -0.11 -34.75
CA PRO A 131 -1.55 -1.33 -33.97
C PRO A 131 -0.69 -2.38 -34.67
N GLU A 132 -0.69 -2.43 -36.00
CA GLU A 132 0.19 -3.33 -36.77
C GLU A 132 1.66 -2.90 -36.72
N GLN A 133 1.93 -1.61 -36.74
CA GLN A 133 3.29 -1.07 -36.59
C GLN A 133 3.80 -1.31 -35.16
N ALA A 134 2.92 -1.22 -34.15
CA ALA A 134 3.24 -1.58 -32.78
C ALA A 134 3.64 -3.07 -32.65
N ARG A 135 2.96 -4.00 -33.34
CA ARG A 135 3.36 -5.41 -33.40
C ARG A 135 4.74 -5.59 -34.04
N ALA A 136 5.00 -4.90 -35.15
CA ALA A 136 6.30 -4.97 -35.83
C ALA A 136 7.44 -4.47 -34.92
N MET A 137 7.20 -3.40 -34.16
CA MET A 137 8.14 -2.88 -33.16
C MET A 137 8.37 -3.86 -32.01
N GLY A 138 7.34 -4.57 -31.55
CA GLY A 138 7.45 -5.58 -30.48
C GLY A 138 8.32 -6.76 -30.90
N ALA A 139 8.08 -7.30 -32.09
CA ALA A 139 8.89 -8.38 -32.66
C ALA A 139 10.35 -7.93 -32.90
N ALA A 140 10.57 -6.70 -33.37
CA ALA A 140 11.91 -6.15 -33.54
C ALA A 140 12.66 -6.01 -32.20
N ALA A 141 11.99 -5.49 -31.17
CA ALA A 141 12.58 -5.33 -29.84
C ALA A 141 12.95 -6.69 -29.20
N ALA A 142 12.15 -7.73 -29.42
CA ALA A 142 12.46 -9.09 -29.00
C ALA A 142 13.72 -9.64 -29.70
N ARG A 143 13.85 -9.45 -31.02
CA ARG A 143 15.06 -9.85 -31.78
C ARG A 143 16.32 -9.11 -31.32
N GLU A 144 16.16 -7.85 -30.91
CA GLU A 144 17.24 -7.03 -30.37
C GLU A 144 17.58 -7.35 -28.90
N GLY A 145 16.83 -8.26 -28.25
CA GLY A 145 17.05 -8.64 -26.85
C GLY A 145 16.64 -7.56 -25.84
N LYS A 146 15.81 -6.59 -26.24
CA LYS A 146 15.28 -5.57 -25.32
C LYS A 146 14.22 -6.19 -24.39
N PRO A 147 14.20 -5.83 -23.08
CA PRO A 147 13.18 -6.33 -22.16
C PRO A 147 11.80 -5.76 -22.49
N VAL A 148 10.73 -6.46 -22.08
CA VAL A 148 9.33 -6.01 -22.26
C VAL A 148 9.05 -4.64 -21.63
N THR A 149 9.86 -4.22 -20.63
CA THR A 149 9.79 -2.90 -20.01
C THR A 149 10.20 -1.75 -20.93
N ALA A 150 10.84 -2.04 -22.07
CA ALA A 150 11.20 -1.05 -23.08
C ALA A 150 10.06 -0.69 -24.05
N ASN A 151 8.82 -1.14 -23.75
CA ASN A 151 7.64 -0.81 -24.55
C ASN A 151 7.41 0.72 -24.58
N PRO A 152 7.39 1.36 -25.77
CA PRO A 152 7.28 2.81 -25.88
C PRO A 152 5.86 3.35 -25.69
N PHE A 153 4.83 2.49 -25.63
CA PHE A 153 3.43 2.92 -25.54
C PHE A 153 2.95 3.06 -24.08
N PRO A 154 2.14 4.09 -23.76
CA PRO A 154 1.66 4.32 -22.41
C PRO A 154 0.70 3.20 -21.94
N ALA A 155 0.57 3.06 -20.63
CA ALA A 155 -0.36 2.10 -20.04
C ALA A 155 -1.81 2.36 -20.49
N ARG A 156 -2.57 1.28 -20.72
CA ARG A 156 -3.97 1.28 -21.22
C ARG A 156 -4.13 1.65 -22.70
N ASP A 157 -3.04 1.76 -23.47
CA ASP A 157 -3.07 1.89 -24.93
C ASP A 157 -3.20 0.53 -25.62
N THR A 158 -4.06 0.43 -26.65
CA THR A 158 -4.21 -0.77 -27.48
C THR A 158 -2.92 -1.16 -28.22
N ARG A 159 -2.09 -0.17 -28.57
CA ARG A 159 -0.79 -0.37 -29.22
C ARG A 159 0.22 -1.02 -28.28
N ARG A 160 0.11 -0.73 -26.98
CA ARG A 160 0.94 -1.36 -25.95
C ARG A 160 0.71 -2.87 -25.91
N ALA A 161 -0.56 -3.29 -25.93
CA ALA A 161 -0.93 -4.70 -25.98
C ALA A 161 -0.46 -5.39 -27.27
N ALA A 162 -0.58 -4.72 -28.41
CA ALA A 162 -0.12 -5.24 -29.69
C ALA A 162 1.41 -5.42 -29.73
N TRP A 163 2.17 -4.50 -29.14
CA TRP A 163 3.62 -4.62 -28.98
C TRP A 163 4.00 -5.77 -28.04
N ASP A 164 3.37 -5.85 -26.86
CA ASP A 164 3.64 -6.91 -25.86
C ASP A 164 3.33 -8.31 -26.45
N GLU A 165 2.21 -8.47 -27.16
CA GLU A 165 1.83 -9.72 -27.82
C GLU A 165 2.87 -10.19 -28.85
N ALA A 166 3.37 -9.28 -29.67
CA ALA A 166 4.37 -9.60 -30.69
C ALA A 166 5.75 -9.90 -30.09
N TRP A 167 6.13 -9.18 -29.03
CA TRP A 167 7.36 -9.43 -28.28
C TRP A 167 7.36 -10.82 -27.62
N CYS A 168 6.25 -11.19 -26.97
CA CYS A 168 6.05 -12.51 -26.36
C CYS A 168 6.05 -13.63 -27.41
N ARG A 169 5.35 -13.43 -28.54
CA ARG A 169 5.31 -14.40 -29.65
C ARG A 169 6.69 -14.69 -30.24
N GLU A 170 7.53 -13.67 -30.36
CA GLU A 170 8.87 -13.82 -30.95
C GLU A 170 9.84 -14.58 -30.02
N LEU A 171 9.78 -14.35 -28.71
CA LEU A 171 10.61 -15.05 -27.74
C LEU A 171 10.03 -16.41 -27.29
N GLY A 172 8.77 -16.71 -27.67
CA GLY A 172 8.06 -17.88 -27.19
C GLY A 172 7.78 -17.83 -25.68
N THR A 173 7.74 -16.62 -25.12
CA THR A 173 7.57 -16.33 -23.70
C THR A 173 6.16 -15.85 -23.42
N ASP A 174 5.69 -16.00 -22.17
CA ASP A 174 4.41 -15.42 -21.73
C ASP A 174 4.60 -13.99 -21.17
N GLY A 175 5.77 -13.38 -21.40
CA GLY A 175 6.13 -12.06 -20.84
C GLY A 175 6.35 -12.04 -19.32
N MET A 176 6.11 -13.16 -18.64
CA MET A 176 6.19 -13.36 -17.19
C MET A 176 7.15 -14.49 -16.79
N ASP A 177 8.06 -14.88 -17.68
CA ASP A 177 9.05 -15.91 -17.39
C ASP A 177 9.97 -15.50 -16.25
N ILE A 178 9.86 -16.23 -15.14
CA ILE A 178 10.75 -16.08 -14.00
C ILE A 178 12.15 -16.50 -14.46
N PRO A 179 13.19 -15.65 -14.34
CA PRO A 179 14.55 -16.03 -14.69
C PRO A 179 14.95 -17.34 -13.99
N ASP A 180 15.72 -18.21 -14.65
CA ASP A 180 16.06 -19.53 -14.11
C ASP A 180 16.66 -19.48 -12.69
N ALA A 181 17.41 -18.42 -12.37
CA ALA A 181 17.98 -18.17 -11.05
C ALA A 181 16.94 -17.97 -9.92
N LEU A 182 15.70 -17.59 -10.28
CA LEU A 182 14.61 -17.29 -9.36
C LEU A 182 13.49 -18.34 -9.42
N LYS A 183 13.60 -19.34 -10.31
CA LYS A 183 12.63 -20.44 -10.36
C LYS A 183 12.74 -21.26 -9.06
N PRO A 184 11.64 -21.47 -8.32
CA PRO A 184 11.67 -22.23 -7.08
C PRO A 184 12.10 -23.67 -7.39
N THR A 185 13.13 -24.15 -6.69
CA THR A 185 13.57 -25.54 -6.83
C THR A 185 12.46 -26.48 -6.33
N PRO A 186 12.12 -27.54 -7.09
CA PRO A 186 11.07 -28.45 -6.68
C PRO A 186 11.47 -29.16 -5.38
N LYS A 187 10.63 -29.07 -4.34
CA LYS A 187 10.88 -29.72 -3.05
C LYS A 187 10.88 -31.24 -3.23
N PRO A 188 11.84 -31.97 -2.64
CA PRO A 188 11.83 -33.43 -2.67
C PRO A 188 10.57 -33.95 -1.96
N LYS A 189 9.82 -34.84 -2.61
CA LYS A 189 8.62 -35.48 -2.06
C LYS A 189 9.00 -36.24 -0.78
N LYS A 190 8.50 -35.79 0.37
CA LYS A 190 8.63 -36.48 1.65
C LYS A 190 7.84 -37.79 1.63
N GLY A 191 8.56 -38.91 1.75
CA GLY A 191 8.08 -40.15 2.36
C GLY A 191 7.25 -41.07 1.47
N ALA A 192 7.91 -42.01 0.80
CA ALA A 192 7.34 -43.35 0.63
C ALA A 192 7.71 -44.17 1.88
N PRO A 193 6.78 -44.91 2.51
CA PRO A 193 7.10 -45.74 3.67
C PRO A 193 8.02 -46.89 3.24
N GLY A 194 9.08 -47.10 4.02
CA GLY A 194 10.10 -48.11 3.76
C GLY A 194 9.52 -49.52 3.70
N GLY A 195 9.77 -50.20 2.58
CA GLY A 195 9.71 -51.65 2.51
C GLY A 195 10.89 -52.23 3.27
N GLY A 196 10.65 -52.73 4.47
CA GLY A 196 11.57 -53.62 5.16
C GLY A 196 11.49 -54.99 4.50
N GLU A 197 12.48 -55.31 3.67
CA GLU A 197 12.72 -56.68 3.22
C GLU A 197 13.68 -57.34 4.21
N GLY A 198 13.16 -58.33 4.92
CA GLY A 198 13.96 -59.23 5.75
C GLY A 198 14.77 -60.16 4.84
N GLY A 199 16.09 -60.07 4.92
CA GLY A 199 17.02 -61.05 4.36
C GLY A 199 17.51 -61.99 5.47
N ASN A 200 16.93 -63.19 5.50
CA ASN A 200 17.46 -64.36 6.18
C ASN A 200 18.37 -65.10 5.17
N GLY A 201 19.59 -65.45 5.55
CA GLY A 201 20.55 -66.21 4.72
C GLY A 201 21.99 -65.98 5.11
#